data_AF-A0A359AL84-F1
#
_entry.id   AF-A0A359AL84-F1
#
_cell.length_a   1.000
_cell.length_b   1.000
_cell.length_c   1.000
_cell.angle_alpha   90.00
_cell.angle_beta   90.00
_cell.angle_gamma   90.00
#
_symmetry.space_group_name_H-M   'P 1'
#
loop_
_entity.id
_entity.type
_entity.pdbx_description
1 polymer ?
#
loop_
_entity_poly.entity_id
_entity_poly.type
_entity_poly.pdbx_seq_one_letter_code
_entity_poly.pdbx_strand_id
1 'polypeptide(L)'
;MSDLSKKRLGYFVNTADGFELAEKDLELRGPGEVFGETQHGFPELKIATLQNLELIKKSREAARQIIDSDPTLAKFSLLRKKLVEWERGVHLE
;
A
#
# COMPACT_ATOMS: atom_id res chain seq x y z
N MET A 1 -17.99 22.30 16.44
CA MET A 1 -16.97 21.67 15.56
C MET A 1 -15.76 21.35 16.42
N SER A 2 -15.25 20.11 16.40
CA SER A 2 -14.08 19.75 17.22
C SER A 2 -12.79 20.34 16.63
N ASP A 3 -11.78 20.59 17.45
CA ASP A 3 -10.49 21.15 17.01
C ASP A 3 -9.78 20.29 15.96
N LEU A 4 -10.06 18.98 15.95
CA LEU A 4 -9.57 18.04 14.95
C LEU A 4 -10.12 18.36 13.54
N SER A 5 -11.41 18.70 13.45
CA SER A 5 -12.05 19.06 12.17
C SER A 5 -11.46 20.33 11.57
N LYS A 6 -11.08 21.32 12.40
CA LYS A 6 -10.44 22.56 11.94
C LYS A 6 -9.02 22.30 11.43
N LYS A 7 -8.23 21.47 12.12
CA LYS A 7 -6.88 21.08 11.66
C LYS A 7 -6.92 20.35 10.32
N ARG A 8 -7.84 19.40 10.14
CA ARG A 8 -7.99 18.67 8.87
C ARG A 8 -8.32 19.59 7.70
N LEU A 9 -9.24 20.52 7.90
CA LEU A 9 -9.60 21.48 6.86
C LEU A 9 -8.42 22.37 6.46
N GLY A 10 -7.57 22.75 7.42
CA GLY A 10 -6.35 23.51 7.15
C GLY A 10 -5.33 22.78 6.28
N TYR A 11 -5.19 21.46 6.43
CA TYR A 11 -4.27 20.67 5.59
C TYR A 11 -4.79 20.49 4.16
N PHE A 12 -6.11 20.30 4.00
CA PHE A 12 -6.75 20.18 2.68
C PHE A 12 -6.62 21.45 1.83
N VAL A 13 -6.48 22.63 2.46
CA VAL A 13 -6.38 23.91 1.75
C VAL A 13 -4.93 24.25 1.35
N ASN A 14 -3.93 23.67 2.02
CA ASN A 14 -2.52 24.08 1.89
C ASN A 14 -1.66 23.15 1.02
N THR A 15 -2.16 21.99 0.59
CA THR A 15 -1.39 21.01 -0.20
C THR A 15 -2.16 20.63 -1.47
N ALA A 16 -1.49 20.76 -2.63
CA ALA A 16 -2.00 20.29 -3.92
C ALA A 16 -1.50 18.87 -4.27
N ASP A 17 -0.61 18.31 -3.44
CA ASP A 17 -0.09 16.95 -3.58
C ASP A 17 -0.98 15.93 -2.85
N GLY A 18 -1.64 15.07 -3.62
CA GLY A 18 -2.55 14.04 -3.09
C GLY A 18 -1.86 12.99 -2.21
N PHE A 19 -0.56 12.75 -2.37
CA PHE A 19 0.17 11.76 -1.57
C PHE A 19 0.49 12.27 -0.18
N GLU A 20 0.98 13.51 -0.06
CA GLU A 20 1.22 14.15 1.24
C GLU A 20 -0.08 14.28 2.04
N LEU A 21 -1.18 14.60 1.35
CA LEU A 21 -2.49 14.69 1.96
C LEU A 21 -2.96 13.32 2.49
N ALA A 22 -2.74 12.24 1.74
CA ALA A 22 -3.06 10.89 2.17
C ALA A 22 -2.22 10.43 3.37
N GLU A 23 -0.92 10.79 3.41
CA GLU A 23 -0.03 10.48 4.54
C GLU A 23 -0.45 11.22 5.81
N LYS A 24 -0.74 12.53 5.70
CA LYS A 24 -1.24 13.32 6.84
C LYS A 24 -2.63 12.90 7.29
N ASP A 25 -3.51 12.51 6.37
CA ASP A 25 -4.83 11.99 6.71
C ASP A 25 -4.73 10.63 7.42
N LEU A 26 -3.79 9.76 7.01
CA LEU A 26 -3.46 8.51 7.69
C LEU A 26 -2.87 8.74 9.08
N GLU A 27 -1.99 9.72 9.24
CA GLU A 27 -1.40 10.10 10.54
C GLU A 27 -2.45 10.67 11.50
N LEU A 28 -3.36 11.53 11.01
CA LEU A 28 -4.37 12.20 11.83
C LEU A 28 -5.58 11.34 12.15
N ARG A 29 -6.02 10.48 11.21
CA ARG A 29 -7.13 9.55 11.44
C ARG A 29 -6.65 8.28 12.16
N GLY A 30 -5.36 7.96 12.06
CA GLY A 30 -4.88 6.60 12.21
C GLY A 30 -5.35 5.72 11.04
N PRO A 31 -4.84 4.50 10.90
CA PRO A 31 -5.24 3.58 9.83
C PRO A 31 -6.71 3.15 9.88
N GLY A 32 -7.49 3.47 10.92
CA GLY A 32 -8.82 2.89 11.10
C GLY A 32 -8.81 1.35 11.05
N GLU A 33 -9.93 0.75 10.61
CA GLU A 33 -10.00 -0.66 10.16
C GLU A 33 -9.57 -0.82 8.69
N VAL A 34 -8.52 -0.14 8.22
CA VAL A 34 -7.89 -0.56 6.94
C VAL A 34 -7.39 -2.02 7.04
N PHE A 35 -7.16 -2.49 8.27
CA PHE A 35 -6.82 -3.85 8.65
C PHE A 35 -7.79 -4.41 9.70
N GLY A 36 -9.08 -4.08 9.62
CA GLY A 36 -10.09 -4.86 10.35
C GLY A 36 -9.91 -6.34 10.00
N GLU A 37 -10.28 -7.26 10.90
CA GLU A 37 -10.02 -8.71 10.77
C GLU A 37 -10.57 -9.35 9.48
N THR A 38 -11.20 -8.58 8.59
CA THR A 38 -11.59 -9.05 7.27
C THR A 38 -11.67 -7.89 6.27
N GLN A 39 -10.55 -7.55 5.62
CA GLN A 39 -10.66 -7.01 4.26
C GLN A 39 -11.02 -8.19 3.35
N HIS A 40 -12.31 -8.37 3.06
CA HIS A 40 -12.77 -9.30 2.05
C HIS A 40 -12.25 -8.85 0.67
N GLY A 41 -11.01 -9.21 0.32
CA GLY A 41 -10.40 -8.84 -0.95
C GLY A 41 -8.89 -8.93 -1.00
N PHE A 42 -8.19 -8.80 0.14
CA PHE A 42 -6.73 -8.97 0.18
C PHE A 42 -6.35 -10.37 0.69
N PRO A 43 -5.45 -11.09 0.02
CA PRO A 43 -4.96 -12.36 0.52
C PRO A 43 -4.31 -12.16 1.90
N GLU A 44 -4.76 -12.94 2.89
CA GLU A 44 -4.09 -12.96 4.19
C GLU A 44 -2.61 -13.33 4.00
N LEU A 45 -1.74 -12.47 4.52
CA LEU A 45 -0.30 -12.69 4.49
C LEU A 45 0.05 -13.81 5.49
N LYS A 46 0.61 -14.91 4.99
CA LYS A 46 0.88 -16.12 5.80
C LYS A 46 1.89 -15.94 6.93
N ILE A 47 2.82 -15.00 6.78
CA ILE A 47 3.99 -14.84 7.67
C ILE A 47 4.21 -13.39 8.12
N ALA A 48 3.30 -12.48 7.74
CA ALA A 48 3.47 -11.06 7.96
C ALA A 48 2.10 -10.42 8.19
N THR A 49 2.09 -9.26 8.84
CA THR A 49 0.90 -8.40 8.94
C THR A 49 1.18 -7.10 8.23
N LEU A 50 0.13 -6.43 7.75
CA LEU A 50 0.26 -5.13 7.09
C LEU A 50 0.67 -4.00 8.06
N GLN A 51 0.72 -4.30 9.35
CA GLN A 51 1.28 -3.42 10.38
C GLN A 51 2.82 -3.44 10.41
N ASN A 52 3.46 -4.43 9.78
CA ASN A 52 4.92 -4.49 9.70
C ASN A 52 5.46 -3.55 8.62
N LEU A 53 5.49 -2.25 8.95
CA LEU A 53 5.92 -1.18 8.05
C LEU A 53 7.37 -1.35 7.56
N GLU A 54 8.25 -1.89 8.40
CA GLU A 54 9.65 -2.13 8.02
C GLU A 54 9.73 -3.20 6.92
N LEU A 55 9.00 -4.31 7.09
CA LEU A 55 8.95 -5.38 6.10
C LEU A 55 8.34 -4.88 4.78
N ILE A 56 7.26 -4.10 4.84
CA ILE A 56 6.65 -3.48 3.66
C ILE A 56 7.66 -2.61 2.90
N LYS A 57 8.42 -1.77 3.62
CA LYS A 57 9.46 -0.91 3.01
C LYS A 57 10.53 -1.76 2.31
N LYS A 58 11.05 -2.79 2.98
CA LYS A 58 12.06 -3.71 2.43
C LYS A 58 11.55 -4.45 1.20
N SER A 59 10.31 -4.96 1.24
CA SER A 59 9.68 -5.64 0.12
C SER A 59 9.52 -4.72 -1.09
N ARG A 60 9.10 -3.46 -0.88
CA ARG A 60 8.98 -2.47 -1.95
C ARG A 60 10.32 -2.14 -2.59
N GLU A 61 11.36 -1.96 -1.78
CA GLU A 61 12.71 -1.67 -2.27
C GLU A 61 13.29 -2.83 -3.08
N ALA A 62 13.15 -4.07 -2.58
CA ALA A 62 13.57 -5.27 -3.30
C ALA A 62 12.83 -5.41 -4.63
N ALA A 63 11.51 -5.20 -4.65
CA ALA A 63 10.72 -5.24 -5.88
C ALA A 63 11.21 -4.20 -6.89
N ARG A 64 11.51 -2.98 -6.45
CA ARG A 64 12.03 -1.91 -7.31
C ARG A 64 13.38 -2.27 -7.92
N GLN A 65 14.32 -2.77 -7.12
CA GLN A 65 15.63 -3.22 -7.61
C GLN A 65 15.50 -4.32 -8.67
N ILE A 66 14.60 -5.27 -8.46
CA ILE A 66 14.33 -6.35 -9.41
C ILE A 66 13.80 -5.78 -10.73
N ILE A 67 12.78 -4.92 -10.67
CA ILE A 67 12.17 -4.34 -11.88
C ILE A 67 13.13 -3.40 -12.61
N ASP A 68 13.92 -2.60 -11.89
CA ASP A 68 14.90 -1.69 -12.50
C ASP A 68 16.01 -2.48 -13.23
N SER A 69 16.39 -3.65 -12.72
CA SER A 69 17.45 -4.50 -13.31
C SER A 69 16.95 -5.50 -14.37
N ASP A 70 15.71 -5.96 -14.27
CA ASP A 70 15.06 -6.88 -15.20
C ASP A 70 13.55 -6.58 -15.23
N PRO A 71 13.13 -5.57 -16.03
CA PRO A 71 11.73 -5.16 -16.14
C PRO A 71 10.82 -6.28 -16.61
N THR A 72 11.40 -7.25 -17.34
CA THR A 72 10.66 -8.38 -17.86
C THR A 72 10.59 -9.53 -16.86
N LEU A 73 11.34 -9.51 -15.75
CA LEU A 73 11.47 -10.66 -14.87
C LEU A 73 11.92 -11.94 -15.61
N ALA A 74 12.71 -11.82 -16.68
CA ALA A 74 13.20 -12.95 -17.46
C ALA A 74 14.07 -13.91 -16.62
N LYS A 75 14.87 -13.35 -15.69
CA LYS A 75 15.69 -14.11 -14.74
C LYS A 75 14.87 -14.68 -13.59
N PHE A 76 13.63 -14.20 -13.38
CA PHE A 76 12.76 -14.56 -12.27
C PHE A 76 11.47 -15.23 -12.77
N SER A 77 11.61 -16.37 -13.46
CA SER A 77 10.50 -17.08 -14.10
C SER A 77 9.35 -17.44 -13.14
N LEU A 78 9.66 -17.84 -11.91
CA LEU A 78 8.66 -18.12 -10.88
C LEU A 78 7.90 -16.87 -10.43
N LEU A 79 8.62 -15.75 -10.26
CA LEU A 79 8.01 -14.47 -9.89
C LEU A 79 7.10 -13.97 -11.01
N ARG A 80 7.55 -14.05 -12.26
CA ARG A 80 6.75 -13.74 -13.45
C ARG A 80 5.48 -14.59 -13.49
N LYS A 81 5.59 -15.91 -13.28
CA LYS A 81 4.42 -16.81 -13.26
C LYS A 81 3.42 -16.42 -12.17
N LYS A 82 3.91 -16.11 -10.96
CA LYS A 82 3.07 -15.68 -9.84
C LYS A 82 2.39 -14.34 -10.10
N LEU A 83 3.08 -13.39 -10.74
CA LEU A 83 2.52 -12.11 -11.13
C LEU A 83 1.35 -12.30 -12.11
N VAL A 84 1.53 -13.13 -13.14
CA VAL A 84 0.47 -13.45 -14.12
C VAL A 84 -0.71 -14.17 -13.47
N GLU A 85 -0.47 -15.10 -12.53
CA GLU A 85 -1.54 -15.74 -11.75
C GLU A 85 -2.31 -14.73 -10.91
N TRP A 86 -1.62 -13.76 -10.30
CA TRP A 86 -2.22 -12.70 -9.49
C TRP A 86 -3.05 -11.73 -10.34
N GLU A 87 -2.53 -11.24 -11.46
CA GLU A 87 -3.26 -10.36 -12.39
C GLU A 87 -4.57 -10.98 -12.88
N ARG A 88 -4.60 -12.31 -13.06
CA ARG A 88 -5.82 -13.03 -13.45
C ARG A 88 -6.84 -13.18 -12.32
N GLY A 89 -6.38 -13.22 -11.08
CA GLY A 89 -7.23 -13.38 -9.90
C GLY A 89 -7.77 -12.07 -9.34
N VAL A 90 -7.10 -10.96 -9.61
CA VAL A 90 -7.54 -9.63 -9.19
C VAL A 90 -8.41 -9.01 -10.29
N HIS A 91 -9.69 -9.39 -10.32
CA HIS A 91 -10.69 -8.59 -11.01
C HIS A 91 -10.88 -7.28 -10.23
N LEU A 92 -10.30 -6.19 -10.75
CA LEU A 92 -10.61 -4.83 -10.32
C LEU A 92 -11.89 -4.38 -11.03
N GLU A 93 -13.05 -4.73 -10.48
CA GLU A 93 -14.32 -4.02 -10.75
C GLU A 93 -14.61 -3.03 -9.62
#